data_AF-A0A7C7UV14-F1
#
_entry.id   AF-A0A7C7UV14-F1
#
_cell.length_a   1.000
_cell.length_b   1.000
_cell.length_c   1.000
_cell.angle_alpha   90.00
_cell.angle_beta   90.00
_cell.angle_gamma   90.00
#
_symmetry.space_group_name_H-M   'P 1'
#
loop_
_entity.id
_entity.type
_entity.pdbx_description
1 polymer ?
#
loop_
_entity_poly.entity_id
_entity_poly.type
_entity_poly.pdbx_seq_one_letter_code
_entity_poly.pdbx_strand_id
1 'polypeptide(L)'
;MVLGATGYVVYEIVKPVYIEPKVVEIKYGTPVPDIAKKLENNGIISSKYYFLILHAFKRSKLEAGEYEFKGFLSVYDVYKILEEGKTKLYKITVKEGDDLFEIAKNLERNNICSGEDFLKYALSEKVAERYNLNVPSMEGFLFPDTYYFSKNTHPLKIIDVMISKWIRTTIMYYMVKEVVWQLLNNL
;
A
#
# COMPACT_ATOMS: atom_id res chain seq x y z
N MET A 1 -22.64 -33.69 -19.97
CA MET A 1 -21.17 -33.61 -20.05
C MET A 1 -20.63 -32.20 -19.81
N VAL A 2 -21.22 -31.15 -20.42
CA VAL A 2 -20.79 -29.74 -20.26
C VAL A 2 -20.85 -29.23 -18.81
N LEU A 3 -21.93 -29.53 -18.06
CA LEU A 3 -22.06 -29.10 -16.65
C LEU A 3 -20.96 -29.66 -15.72
N GLY A 4 -20.50 -30.89 -15.98
CA GLY A 4 -19.42 -31.50 -15.21
C GLY A 4 -18.05 -30.85 -15.48
N ALA A 5 -17.78 -30.48 -16.73
CA ALA A 5 -16.56 -29.78 -17.10
C ALA A 5 -16.52 -28.36 -16.52
N THR A 6 -17.63 -27.63 -16.57
CA THR A 6 -17.74 -26.29 -15.95
C THR A 6 -17.56 -26.36 -14.43
N GLY A 7 -18.18 -27.34 -13.77
CA GLY A 7 -18.03 -27.55 -12.33
C GLY A 7 -16.59 -27.87 -11.93
N TYR A 8 -15.89 -28.70 -12.71
CA TYR A 8 -14.48 -29.03 -12.46
C TYR A 8 -13.55 -27.81 -12.59
N VAL A 9 -13.74 -26.98 -13.62
CA VAL A 9 -12.94 -25.75 -13.79
C VAL A 9 -13.17 -24.77 -12.63
N VAL A 10 -14.43 -24.59 -12.21
CA VAL A 10 -14.75 -23.75 -11.05
C VAL A 10 -14.09 -24.30 -9.79
N TYR A 11 -14.17 -25.62 -9.57
CA TYR A 11 -13.54 -26.28 -8.44
C TYR A 11 -12.02 -26.02 -8.41
N GLU A 12 -11.32 -26.16 -9.53
CA GLU A 12 -9.88 -25.89 -9.61
C GLU A 12 -9.52 -24.41 -9.39
N ILE A 13 -10.39 -23.47 -9.76
CA ILE A 13 -10.19 -22.04 -9.52
C ILE A 13 -10.30 -21.69 -8.03
N VAL A 14 -11.23 -22.32 -7.31
CA VAL A 14 -11.51 -21.99 -5.88
C VAL A 14 -10.81 -22.90 -4.89
N LYS A 15 -10.19 -24.00 -5.35
CA LYS A 15 -9.45 -24.92 -4.49
C LYS A 15 -8.20 -24.22 -3.93
N PRO A 16 -8.09 -24.07 -2.60
CA PRO A 16 -6.90 -23.48 -2.01
C PRO A 16 -5.72 -24.45 -2.06
N VAL A 17 -4.54 -23.90 -2.34
CA VAL A 17 -3.25 -24.59 -2.26
C VAL A 17 -2.38 -23.87 -1.26
N TYR A 18 -1.61 -24.62 -0.47
CA TYR A 18 -0.67 -24.02 0.46
C TYR A 18 0.55 -23.46 -0.29
N ILE A 19 0.85 -22.18 -0.05
CA ILE A 19 1.94 -21.45 -0.67
C ILE A 19 2.92 -21.03 0.43
N GLU A 20 4.17 -21.46 0.31
CA GLU A 20 5.26 -20.93 1.13
C GLU A 20 5.45 -19.43 0.86
N PRO A 21 5.79 -18.61 1.88
CA PRO A 21 5.92 -17.17 1.71
C PRO A 21 6.82 -16.79 0.52
N LYS A 22 6.21 -16.18 -0.50
CA LYS A 22 6.90 -15.84 -1.74
C LYS A 22 6.50 -14.46 -2.23
N VAL A 23 7.52 -13.70 -2.61
CA VAL A 23 7.36 -12.33 -3.09
C VAL A 23 7.45 -12.31 -4.61
N VAL A 24 6.47 -11.70 -5.26
CA VAL A 24 6.44 -11.53 -6.72
C VAL A 24 6.17 -10.07 -7.05
N GLU A 25 7.06 -9.47 -7.82
CA GLU A 25 6.90 -8.12 -8.36
C GLU A 25 6.12 -8.16 -9.68
N ILE A 26 5.09 -7.33 -9.83
CA ILE A 26 4.37 -7.08 -11.08
C ILE A 26 4.66 -5.65 -11.51
N LYS A 27 5.35 -5.49 -12.64
CA LYS A 27 5.71 -4.18 -13.17
C LYS A 27 4.51 -3.52 -13.83
N TYR A 28 4.47 -2.20 -13.80
CA TYR A 28 3.47 -1.43 -14.54
C TYR A 28 3.50 -1.81 -16.03
N GLY A 29 2.31 -1.97 -16.62
CA GLY A 29 2.16 -2.35 -18.03
C GLY A 29 2.40 -3.83 -18.34
N THR A 30 2.62 -4.69 -17.33
CA THR A 30 2.78 -6.14 -17.56
C THR A 30 1.46 -6.72 -18.10
N PRO A 31 1.45 -7.39 -19.27
CA PRO A 31 0.27 -8.04 -19.82
C PRO A 31 -0.25 -9.14 -18.90
N VAL A 32 -1.57 -9.30 -18.80
CA VAL A 32 -2.23 -10.32 -17.96
C VAL A 32 -1.73 -11.76 -18.24
N PRO A 33 -1.49 -12.18 -19.49
CA PRO A 33 -0.87 -13.48 -19.78
C PRO A 33 0.51 -13.67 -19.15
N ASP A 34 1.31 -12.61 -19.11
CA ASP A 34 2.65 -12.64 -18.51
C ASP A 34 2.58 -12.65 -16.98
N ILE A 35 1.60 -11.96 -16.39
CA ILE A 35 1.29 -12.06 -14.95
C ILE A 35 0.93 -13.50 -14.60
N ALA A 36 -0.01 -14.10 -15.33
CA ALA A 36 -0.46 -15.47 -15.09
C ALA A 36 0.69 -16.48 -15.21
N LYS A 37 1.51 -16.35 -16.27
CA LYS A 37 2.72 -17.17 -16.46
C LYS A 37 3.73 -16.98 -15.32
N LYS A 38 3.94 -15.74 -14.86
CA LYS A 38 4.85 -15.44 -13.76
C LYS A 38 4.37 -16.07 -12.46
N LEU A 39 3.08 -16.00 -12.15
CA LEU A 39 2.50 -16.61 -10.96
C LEU A 39 2.60 -18.14 -11.00
N GLU A 40 2.30 -18.77 -12.15
CA GLU A 40 2.41 -20.22 -12.36
C GLU A 40 3.87 -20.69 -12.20
N ASN A 41 4.82 -20.02 -12.85
CA ASN A 41 6.25 -20.34 -12.74
C ASN A 41 6.79 -20.18 -11.31
N ASN A 42 6.17 -19.33 -10.50
CA ASN A 42 6.52 -19.14 -9.11
C ASN A 42 5.77 -20.11 -8.17
N GLY A 43 4.89 -20.97 -8.68
CA GLY A 43 4.09 -21.89 -7.88
C GLY A 43 3.00 -21.19 -7.05
N ILE A 44 2.63 -19.95 -7.41
CA ILE A 44 1.59 -19.17 -6.71
C ILE A 44 0.19 -19.61 -7.14
N ILE A 45 0.05 -20.06 -8.38
CA ILE A 45 -1.20 -20.60 -8.93
C ILE A 45 -0.93 -21.95 -9.57
N SER A 46 -1.96 -22.82 -9.57
CA SER A 46 -1.89 -24.16 -10.16
C SER A 46 -1.83 -24.13 -11.69
N SER A 47 -2.51 -23.15 -12.32
CA SER A 47 -2.47 -22.99 -13.77
C SER A 47 -2.73 -21.55 -14.21
N LYS A 48 -1.94 -21.07 -15.19
CA LYS A 48 -2.18 -19.80 -15.87
C LYS A 48 -3.52 -19.77 -16.61
N TYR A 49 -4.02 -20.91 -17.09
CA TYR A 49 -5.26 -20.97 -17.87
C TYR A 49 -6.47 -20.65 -16.98
N TYR A 50 -6.51 -21.16 -15.75
CA TYR A 50 -7.55 -20.84 -14.79
C TYR A 50 -7.57 -19.35 -14.42
N PHE A 51 -6.38 -18.75 -14.27
CA PHE A 51 -6.24 -17.32 -14.04
C PHE A 51 -6.75 -16.49 -15.23
N LEU A 52 -6.45 -16.89 -16.46
CA LEU A 52 -6.90 -16.21 -17.67
C LEU A 52 -8.40 -16.36 -17.92
N ILE A 53 -8.96 -17.53 -17.64
CA ILE A 53 -10.41 -17.76 -17.68
C ILE A 53 -11.09 -16.81 -16.69
N LEU A 54 -10.61 -16.76 -15.44
CA LEU A 54 -11.14 -15.85 -14.42
C LEU A 54 -11.03 -14.39 -14.87
N HIS A 55 -9.90 -13.99 -15.46
CA HIS A 55 -9.72 -12.65 -15.99
C HIS A 55 -10.70 -12.33 -17.13
N ALA A 56 -10.98 -13.27 -18.03
CA ALA A 56 -11.90 -13.06 -19.15
C ALA A 56 -13.33 -12.76 -18.68
N PHE A 57 -13.73 -13.33 -17.53
CA PHE A 57 -15.03 -13.07 -16.89
C PHE A 57 -15.04 -11.77 -16.08
N LYS A 58 -14.06 -11.55 -15.21
CA LYS A 58 -14.02 -10.36 -14.34
C LYS A 58 -13.62 -9.08 -15.06
N ARG A 59 -12.65 -9.17 -15.96
CA ARG A 59 -12.05 -8.06 -16.72
C ARG A 59 -11.56 -6.90 -15.85
N SER A 60 -11.26 -7.19 -14.59
CA SER A 60 -10.80 -6.20 -13.63
C SER A 60 -9.39 -5.75 -13.97
N LYS A 61 -9.11 -4.48 -13.69
CA LYS A 61 -7.74 -3.97 -13.70
C LYS A 61 -6.96 -4.67 -12.59
N LEU A 62 -5.81 -5.24 -12.94
CA LEU A 62 -4.87 -5.79 -11.98
C LEU A 62 -3.83 -4.71 -11.67
N GLU A 63 -3.64 -4.42 -10.39
CA GLU A 63 -2.70 -3.39 -9.98
C GLU A 63 -1.25 -3.90 -10.09
N ALA A 64 -0.35 -2.97 -10.39
CA ALA A 64 1.08 -3.23 -10.36
C ALA A 64 1.61 -3.05 -8.94
N GLY A 65 2.66 -3.79 -8.60
CA GLY A 65 3.29 -3.70 -7.30
C GLY A 65 4.01 -4.97 -6.90
N GLU A 66 4.58 -4.95 -5.69
CA GLU A 66 5.20 -6.12 -5.09
C GLU A 66 4.18 -6.83 -4.19
N TYR A 67 3.99 -8.12 -4.37
CA TYR A 67 2.98 -8.91 -3.63
C TYR A 67 3.66 -10.04 -2.86
N GLU A 68 3.20 -10.29 -1.64
CA GLU A 68 3.59 -11.45 -0.85
C GLU A 68 2.41 -12.43 -0.78
N PHE A 69 2.64 -13.64 -1.30
CA PHE A 69 1.67 -14.73 -1.25
C PHE A 69 2.14 -15.75 -0.21
N LYS A 70 1.24 -16.13 0.70
CA LYS A 70 1.50 -17.12 1.75
C LYS A 70 0.23 -17.78 2.25
N GLY A 71 0.36 -19.01 2.74
CA GLY A 71 -0.75 -19.77 3.32
C GLY A 71 -1.64 -20.39 2.24
N PHE A 72 -2.88 -20.72 2.63
CA PHE A 72 -3.85 -21.36 1.75
C PHE A 72 -4.53 -20.33 0.86
N LEU A 73 -4.16 -20.29 -0.43
CA LEU A 73 -4.74 -19.39 -1.42
C LEU A 73 -5.20 -20.18 -2.66
N SER A 74 -6.35 -19.81 -3.19
CA SER A 74 -6.85 -20.29 -4.48
C SER A 74 -6.43 -19.35 -5.62
N VAL A 75 -6.63 -19.78 -6.87
CA VAL A 75 -6.41 -18.90 -8.04
C VAL A 75 -7.31 -17.66 -7.95
N TYR A 76 -8.52 -17.82 -7.42
CA TYR A 76 -9.44 -16.72 -7.16
C TYR A 76 -8.89 -15.72 -6.13
N ASP A 77 -8.31 -16.21 -5.03
CA ASP A 77 -7.75 -15.34 -3.99
C ASP A 77 -6.54 -14.56 -4.50
N VAL A 78 -5.66 -15.24 -5.24
CA VAL A 78 -4.50 -14.59 -5.88
C VAL A 78 -4.96 -13.50 -6.85
N TYR A 79 -5.97 -13.78 -7.68
CA TYR A 79 -6.55 -12.77 -8.57
C TYR A 79 -7.12 -11.58 -7.78
N LYS A 80 -7.85 -11.84 -6.70
CA LYS A 80 -8.45 -10.81 -5.86
C LYS A 80 -7.39 -9.93 -5.17
N ILE A 81 -6.28 -10.50 -4.72
CA ILE A 81 -5.14 -9.76 -4.15
C ILE A 81 -4.59 -8.75 -5.17
N LEU A 82 -4.48 -9.15 -6.43
CA LEU A 82 -3.99 -8.30 -7.52
C LEU A 82 -5.01 -7.24 -7.94
N GLU A 83 -6.29 -7.63 -8.00
CA GLU A 83 -7.43 -6.75 -8.27
C GLU A 83 -7.57 -5.64 -7.22
N GLU A 84 -7.41 -5.98 -5.94
CA GLU A 84 -7.51 -5.01 -4.83
C GLU A 84 -6.22 -4.21 -4.60
N GLY A 85 -5.13 -4.54 -5.30
CA GLY A 85 -3.84 -3.87 -5.09
C GLY A 85 -3.25 -4.08 -3.69
N LYS A 86 -3.49 -5.24 -3.06
CA LYS A 86 -2.97 -5.60 -1.73
C LYS A 86 -1.48 -5.95 -1.77
N THR A 87 -0.67 -4.95 -2.11
CA THR A 87 0.79 -5.07 -2.18
C THR A 87 1.42 -5.33 -0.81
N LYS A 88 2.60 -5.94 -0.81
CA LYS A 88 3.47 -6.07 0.37
C LYS A 88 3.76 -4.69 0.93
N LEU A 89 3.51 -4.54 2.23
CA LEU A 89 3.79 -3.32 2.98
C LEU A 89 5.05 -3.48 3.82
N TYR A 90 5.82 -2.42 3.88
CA TYR A 90 7.06 -2.29 4.62
C TYR A 90 6.84 -1.35 5.79
N LYS A 91 7.27 -1.79 6.96
CA LYS A 91 7.18 -1.04 8.21
C LYS A 91 8.24 0.06 8.23
N ILE A 92 7.81 1.31 8.33
CA ILE A 92 8.67 2.48 8.46
C ILE A 92 8.33 3.16 9.78
N THR A 93 9.28 3.18 10.71
CA THR A 93 9.10 3.89 11.99
C THR A 93 9.82 5.23 11.92
N VAL A 94 9.08 6.31 12.11
CA VAL A 94 9.59 7.67 12.33
C VAL A 94 9.54 7.95 13.82
N LYS A 95 10.67 8.33 14.41
CA LYS A 95 10.78 8.61 15.84
C LYS A 95 10.49 10.07 16.12
N GLU A 96 10.17 10.36 17.37
CA GLU A 96 10.11 11.74 17.84
C GLU A 96 11.49 12.39 17.71
N GLY A 97 11.52 13.59 17.15
CA GLY A 97 12.75 14.33 16.89
C GLY A 97 13.44 13.99 15.56
N ASP A 98 12.96 13.01 14.80
CA ASP A 98 13.48 12.75 13.45
C ASP A 98 13.23 13.97 12.55
N ASP A 99 14.26 14.45 11.87
CA ASP A 99 14.12 15.51 10.86
C ASP A 99 13.74 14.93 9.47
N LEU A 100 13.41 15.82 8.52
CA LEU A 100 13.06 15.39 7.17
C LEU A 100 14.16 14.57 6.45
N PHE A 101 15.44 14.79 6.76
CA PHE A 101 16.56 14.07 6.15
C PHE A 101 16.70 12.65 6.72
N GLU A 102 16.47 12.48 8.02
CA GLU A 102 16.43 11.19 8.68
C GLU A 102 15.27 10.33 8.16
N ILE A 103 14.09 10.95 7.99
CA ILE A 103 12.92 10.31 7.36
C ILE A 103 13.27 9.90 5.93
N ALA A 104 13.84 10.81 5.12
CA ALA A 104 14.23 10.53 3.74
C ALA A 104 15.18 9.32 3.64
N LYS A 105 16.21 9.30 4.49
CA LYS A 105 17.19 8.22 4.57
C LYS A 105 16.56 6.88 5.00
N ASN A 106 15.60 6.91 5.93
CA ASN A 106 14.87 5.73 6.36
C ASN A 106 13.99 5.16 5.23
N LEU A 107 13.29 6.03 4.50
CA LEU A 107 12.47 5.65 3.34
C LEU A 107 13.31 5.03 2.22
N GLU A 108 14.46 5.64 1.91
CA GLU A 108 15.38 5.18 0.87
C GLU A 108 16.00 3.82 1.22
N ARG A 109 16.50 3.65 2.46
CA ARG A 109 17.04 2.38 2.95
C ARG A 109 16.06 1.21 2.84
N ASN A 110 14.77 1.49 2.95
CA ASN A 110 13.71 0.49 2.83
C ASN A 110 13.12 0.39 1.41
N ASN A 111 13.70 1.09 0.42
CA ASN A 111 13.24 1.12 -0.98
C ASN A 111 11.79 1.60 -1.14
N ILE A 112 11.33 2.49 -0.27
CA ILE A 112 9.98 3.06 -0.36
C ILE A 112 9.92 4.10 -1.46
N CYS A 113 10.88 5.03 -1.47
CA CYS A 113 11.11 6.03 -2.51
C CYS A 113 12.56 6.53 -2.43
N SER A 114 12.99 7.28 -3.44
CA SER A 114 14.26 8.02 -3.35
C SER A 114 14.18 9.04 -2.22
N GLY A 115 15.25 9.15 -1.43
CA GLY A 115 15.36 10.16 -0.38
C GLY A 115 15.39 11.57 -0.96
N GLU A 116 16.09 11.76 -2.08
CA GLU A 116 16.14 13.03 -2.81
C GLU A 116 14.75 13.44 -3.32
N ASP A 117 14.01 12.51 -3.91
CA ASP A 117 12.66 12.81 -4.40
C ASP A 117 11.71 13.11 -3.24
N PHE A 118 11.84 12.41 -2.11
CA PHE A 118 11.08 12.75 -0.90
C PHE A 118 11.36 14.18 -0.42
N LEU A 119 12.63 14.55 -0.30
CA LEU A 119 13.03 15.89 0.13
C LEU A 119 12.55 16.99 -0.82
N LYS A 120 12.53 16.74 -2.14
CA LYS A 120 11.97 17.71 -3.12
C LYS A 120 10.52 18.10 -2.81
N TYR A 121 9.72 17.16 -2.31
CA TYR A 121 8.35 17.45 -1.91
C TYR A 121 8.25 17.95 -0.47
N ALA A 122 8.98 17.33 0.46
CA ALA A 122 8.89 17.66 1.88
C ALA A 122 9.44 19.06 2.20
N LEU A 123 10.44 19.54 1.45
CA LEU A 123 11.02 20.88 1.59
C LEU A 123 10.33 21.94 0.72
N SER A 124 9.22 21.60 0.07
CA SER A 124 8.52 22.50 -0.85
C SER A 124 7.41 23.26 -0.14
N GLU A 125 7.53 24.58 -0.10
CA GLU A 125 6.48 25.50 0.35
C GLU A 125 5.16 25.25 -0.39
N LYS A 126 5.22 25.02 -1.72
CA LYS A 126 4.03 24.68 -2.54
C LYS A 126 3.34 23.40 -2.08
N VAL A 127 4.07 22.45 -1.51
CA VAL A 127 3.47 21.22 -0.96
C VAL A 127 2.80 21.53 0.38
N ALA A 128 3.41 22.35 1.23
CA ALA A 128 2.81 22.80 2.48
C ALA A 128 1.50 23.59 2.25
N GLU A 129 1.48 24.46 1.24
CA GLU A 129 0.28 25.20 0.82
C GLU A 129 -0.90 24.29 0.47
N ARG A 130 -0.66 23.09 -0.08
CA ARG A 130 -1.72 22.11 -0.39
C ARG A 130 -2.50 21.66 0.84
N TYR A 131 -1.90 21.79 2.02
CA TYR A 131 -2.51 21.46 3.31
C TYR A 131 -2.90 22.71 4.12
N ASN A 132 -2.94 23.88 3.47
CA ASN A 132 -3.22 25.18 4.09
C ASN A 132 -2.20 25.57 5.19
N LEU A 133 -0.94 25.16 5.03
CA LEU A 133 0.14 25.55 5.92
C LEU A 133 0.97 26.67 5.28
N ASN A 134 1.13 27.78 5.98
CA ASN A 134 1.99 28.90 5.56
C ASN A 134 3.38 28.74 6.18
N VAL A 135 4.12 27.74 5.70
CA VAL A 135 5.44 27.33 6.22
C VAL A 135 6.35 26.93 5.04
N PRO A 136 7.68 27.09 5.17
CA PRO A 136 8.60 26.82 4.08
C PRO A 136 8.73 25.32 3.75
N SER A 137 8.34 24.42 4.65
CA SER A 137 8.46 22.97 4.50
C SER A 137 7.48 22.20 5.38
N MET A 138 7.42 20.88 5.18
CA MET A 138 6.64 19.95 6.00
C MET A 138 7.31 19.59 7.34
N GLU A 139 8.42 20.24 7.71
CA GLU A 139 9.16 20.00 8.94
C GLU A 139 8.25 20.24 10.16
N GLY A 140 8.22 19.29 11.11
CA GLY A 140 7.32 19.33 12.27
C GLY A 140 5.84 19.00 11.99
N PHE A 141 5.46 18.76 10.73
CA PHE A 141 4.08 18.38 10.34
C PHE A 141 3.94 16.91 9.91
N LEU A 142 5.06 16.18 9.80
CA LEU A 142 5.05 14.74 9.57
C LEU A 142 5.04 14.03 10.93
N PHE A 143 3.92 13.40 11.27
CA PHE A 143 3.73 12.87 12.62
C PHE A 143 4.69 11.68 12.92
N PRO A 144 5.28 11.60 14.12
CA PRO A 144 6.05 10.43 14.54
C PRO A 144 5.13 9.23 14.77
N ASP A 145 5.28 8.19 13.95
CA ASP A 145 4.54 6.93 14.10
C ASP A 145 5.25 5.81 13.31
N THR A 146 4.72 4.61 13.43
CA THR A 146 4.99 3.52 12.50
C THR A 146 3.98 3.50 11.37
N TYR A 147 4.50 3.65 10.16
CA TYR A 147 3.77 3.62 8.90
C TYR A 147 4.03 2.34 8.11
N TYR A 148 3.15 2.07 7.16
CA TYR A 148 3.22 0.90 6.28
C TYR A 148 3.08 1.36 4.83
N PHE A 149 4.16 1.23 4.06
CA PHE A 149 4.19 1.68 2.66
C PHE A 149 4.59 0.54 1.74
N SER A 150 4.05 0.53 0.52
CA SER A 150 4.57 -0.33 -0.54
C SER A 150 5.88 0.23 -1.07
N LYS A 151 6.70 -0.60 -1.70
CA LYS A 151 7.83 -0.09 -2.51
C LYS A 151 7.35 0.85 -3.60
N ASN A 152 8.21 1.78 -3.99
CA ASN A 152 7.94 2.79 -5.02
C ASN A 152 6.71 3.65 -4.72
N THR A 153 6.38 3.85 -3.45
CA THR A 153 5.29 4.76 -3.05
C THR A 153 5.69 6.18 -3.43
N HIS A 154 4.81 6.90 -4.13
CA HIS A 154 5.07 8.29 -4.50
C HIS A 154 5.27 9.17 -3.25
N PRO A 155 6.31 10.03 -3.19
CA PRO A 155 6.57 10.84 -1.99
C PRO A 155 5.40 11.67 -1.47
N LEU A 156 4.62 12.30 -2.36
CA LEU A 156 3.41 13.02 -1.95
C LEU A 156 2.42 12.15 -1.17
N LYS A 157 2.27 10.87 -1.53
CA LYS A 157 1.37 9.96 -0.81
C LYS A 157 1.91 9.63 0.59
N ILE A 158 3.23 9.58 0.75
CA ILE A 158 3.88 9.40 2.06
C ILE A 158 3.58 10.61 2.93
N ILE A 159 3.80 11.81 2.39
CA ILE A 159 3.50 13.08 3.05
C ILE A 159 2.01 13.16 3.43
N ASP A 160 1.10 12.86 2.49
CA ASP A 160 -0.35 12.83 2.71
C ASP A 160 -0.72 11.97 3.93
N VAL A 161 -0.15 10.77 4.03
CA VAL A 161 -0.42 9.83 5.14
C VAL A 161 0.10 10.40 6.47
N MET A 162 1.32 10.92 6.47
CA MET A 162 1.97 11.45 7.67
C MET A 162 1.29 12.72 8.19
N ILE A 163 0.97 13.69 7.31
CA ILE A 163 0.25 14.91 7.72
C ILE A 163 -1.20 14.63 8.08
N SER A 164 -1.89 13.70 7.41
CA SER A 164 -3.25 13.32 7.81
C SER A 164 -3.27 12.75 9.24
N LYS A 165 -2.22 12.03 9.63
CA LYS A 165 -2.03 11.56 11.01
C LYS A 165 -1.78 12.74 11.95
N TRP A 166 -0.93 13.69 11.58
CA TRP A 166 -0.67 14.90 12.36
C TRP A 166 -1.95 15.69 12.62
N ILE A 167 -2.71 16.01 11.56
CA ILE A 167 -3.98 16.75 11.62
C ILE A 167 -4.95 16.03 12.57
N ARG A 168 -5.11 14.72 12.40
CA ARG A 168 -6.04 13.94 13.22
C ARG A 168 -5.66 13.95 14.70
N THR A 169 -4.39 13.72 15.02
CA THR A 169 -3.94 13.59 16.41
C THR A 169 -3.87 14.95 17.10
N THR A 170 -3.31 15.94 16.42
CA THR A 170 -3.05 17.27 16.97
C THR A 170 -4.33 18.09 17.12
N ILE A 171 -5.19 18.13 16.08
CA ILE A 171 -6.46 18.89 16.17
C ILE A 171 -7.38 18.27 17.21
N MET A 172 -7.49 16.94 17.26
CA MET A 172 -8.27 16.26 18.31
C MET A 172 -7.79 16.65 19.70
N TYR A 173 -6.46 16.65 19.93
CA TYR A 173 -5.89 17.06 21.22
C TYR A 173 -6.29 18.50 21.59
N TYR A 174 -6.15 19.46 20.67
CA TYR A 174 -6.50 20.85 20.94
C TYR A 174 -8.01 21.07 21.14
N MET A 175 -8.86 20.42 20.33
CA MET A 175 -10.32 20.48 20.51
C MET A 175 -10.75 19.95 21.89
N VAL A 176 -10.22 18.79 22.30
CA VAL A 176 -10.53 18.22 23.62
C VAL A 176 -10.03 19.14 24.74
N LYS A 177 -8.83 19.69 24.60
CA LYS A 177 -8.25 20.59 25.60
C LYS A 177 -9.09 21.86 25.76
N GLU A 178 -9.57 22.43 24.65
CA GLU A 178 -10.43 23.61 24.65
C GLU A 178 -11.79 23.30 25.31
N VAL A 179 -12.45 22.20 24.95
CA VAL A 179 -13.72 21.78 25.57
C VAL A 179 -13.56 21.55 27.07
N VAL A 180 -12.52 20.85 27.50
CA VAL A 180 -12.24 20.61 28.92
C VAL A 180 -11.98 21.92 29.65
N TRP A 181 -11.21 22.83 29.06
CA TRP A 181 -10.95 24.14 29.64
C TRP A 181 -12.25 24.96 29.79
N GLN A 182 -13.14 24.94 28.80
CA GLN A 182 -14.44 25.60 28.91
C GLN A 182 -15.31 24.99 30.01
N LEU A 183 -15.31 23.66 30.18
CA LEU A 183 -16.06 22.99 31.25
C LEU A 183 -15.52 23.33 32.64
N LEU A 184 -14.21 23.42 32.81
CA LEU A 184 -13.57 23.72 34.09
C LEU A 184 -13.71 25.19 34.52
N ASN A 185 -13.88 26.12 33.58
CA ASN A 185 -14.00 27.56 33.87
C ASN A 185 -15.45 28.10 33.80
N ASN A 186 -16.42 27.25 33.44
CA ASN A 186 -17.85 27.57 33.48
C ASN A 186 -18.58 26.90 34.68
N LEU A 187 -17.84 26.45 35.70
CA LEU A 187 -18.30 25.96 37.01
C LEU A 187 -17.71 26.85 38.12
#